data_AF-A0A1Y1NID7-F1
#
_entry.id   AF-A0A1Y1NID7-F1
#
_cell.length_a   1.000
_cell.length_b   1.000
_cell.length_c   1.000
_cell.angle_alpha   90.00
_cell.angle_beta   90.00
_cell.angle_gamma   90.00
#
_symmetry.space_group_name_H-M   'P 1'
#
loop_
_entity.id
_entity.type
_entity.pdbx_description
1 polymer ?
#
loop_
_entity_poly.entity_id
_entity_poly.type
_entity_poly.pdbx_seq_one_letter_code
_entity_poly.pdbx_strand_id
1 'polypeptide(L)'
;GYWTSAKLRDWLISRQRYWGTPIPIVHCETCGPVPVSQLPVELPKLTGRCLADESDWVNTPCPKCGSKARRETDTMDTFVDSSWYYLRYLNVKKDGMFDVERARTMMPVDLYVGGKEHGLFKDCFASANRHVLQRHSICTTRGLLVIFCTRWACFLRKSLSSDYWYKEWSWGGAFGLKEVGNMYMVIEYKL
;
A
#
# COMPACT_ATOMS: atom_id res chain seq x y z
N GLY A 1 19.83 14.13 -6.09
CA GLY A 1 19.32 12.85 -5.54
C GLY A 1 18.78 13.09 -4.15
N TYR A 2 17.94 12.20 -3.61
CA TYR A 2 17.50 12.26 -2.22
C TYR A 2 18.51 11.54 -1.34
N TRP A 3 18.82 12.09 -0.17
CA TRP A 3 19.69 11.45 0.80
C TRP A 3 19.02 10.21 1.37
N THR A 4 19.64 9.05 1.19
CA THR A 4 19.19 7.78 1.79
C THR A 4 20.28 7.24 2.70
N SER A 5 19.88 6.53 3.75
CA SER A 5 20.82 5.84 4.64
C SER A 5 21.45 4.66 3.90
N ALA A 6 22.76 4.47 4.06
CA ALA A 6 23.48 3.29 3.55
C ALA A 6 22.98 1.96 4.15
N LYS A 7 22.14 2.01 5.19
CA LYS A 7 21.52 0.83 5.82
C LYS A 7 20.22 0.40 5.12
N LEU A 8 19.60 1.27 4.31
CA LEU A 8 18.38 0.93 3.58
C LEU A 8 18.73 0.01 2.40
N ARG A 9 17.94 -1.04 2.24
CA ARG A 9 18.02 -1.98 1.12
C ARG A 9 16.83 -1.79 0.20
N ASP A 10 16.96 -2.30 -1.02
CA ASP A 10 15.87 -2.28 -2.00
C ASP A 10 14.63 -3.01 -1.47
N TRP A 11 13.47 -2.51 -1.86
CA TRP A 11 12.20 -3.08 -1.48
C TRP A 11 11.88 -4.32 -2.32
N LEU A 12 11.96 -5.49 -1.69
CA LEU A 12 11.45 -6.73 -2.26
C LEU A 12 9.91 -6.70 -2.26
N ILE A 13 9.29 -6.48 -3.42
CA ILE A 13 7.82 -6.41 -3.56
C ILE A 13 7.17 -7.74 -3.97
N SER A 14 7.95 -8.67 -4.54
CA SER A 14 7.45 -9.95 -5.05
C SER A 14 7.11 -10.93 -3.93
N ARG A 15 5.98 -11.63 -4.01
CA ARG A 15 5.53 -12.61 -3.01
C ARG A 15 4.98 -13.87 -3.68
N GLN A 16 5.45 -15.03 -3.21
CA GLN A 16 4.94 -16.34 -3.60
C GLN A 16 3.63 -16.65 -2.85
N ARG A 17 2.57 -15.92 -3.15
CA ARG A 17 1.23 -16.10 -2.57
C ARG A 17 0.16 -15.86 -3.61
N TYR A 18 -0.97 -16.53 -3.44
CA TYR A 18 -2.13 -16.36 -4.32
C TYR A 18 -2.81 -15.00 -4.13
N TRP A 19 -3.09 -14.62 -2.88
CA TRP A 19 -3.87 -13.43 -2.59
C TRP A 19 -3.01 -12.17 -2.60
N GLY A 20 -2.96 -11.54 -3.76
CA GLY A 20 -2.32 -10.25 -4.01
C GLY A 20 -2.48 -9.83 -5.46
N THR A 21 -2.15 -8.59 -5.77
CA THR A 21 -2.23 -8.06 -7.13
C THR A 21 -1.19 -8.75 -8.02
N PRO A 22 -1.58 -9.41 -9.14
CA PRO A 22 -0.62 -10.01 -10.07
C PRO A 22 0.39 -8.98 -10.60
N ILE A 23 1.67 -9.36 -10.66
CA ILE A 23 2.70 -8.50 -11.26
C ILE A 23 2.49 -8.51 -12.79
N PRO A 24 2.28 -7.34 -13.44
CA PRO A 24 1.88 -7.26 -14.84
C PRO A 24 3.05 -7.46 -15.82
N ILE A 25 3.84 -8.52 -15.62
CA ILE A 25 5.00 -8.90 -16.42
C ILE A 25 4.82 -10.30 -17.02
N VAL A 26 5.34 -10.48 -18.22
CA VAL A 26 5.43 -11.75 -18.94
C VAL A 26 6.89 -12.02 -19.28
N HIS A 27 7.37 -13.21 -18.96
CA HIS A 27 8.71 -13.69 -19.25
C HIS A 27 8.74 -14.40 -20.60
N CYS A 28 9.42 -13.81 -21.56
CA CYS A 28 9.63 -14.34 -22.91
C CYS A 28 11.11 -14.71 -23.09
N GLU A 29 11.40 -15.90 -23.60
CA GLU A 29 12.79 -16.35 -23.83
C GLU A 29 13.54 -15.48 -24.84
N THR A 30 12.85 -14.91 -25.82
CA THR A 30 13.46 -14.05 -26.85
C THR A 30 13.54 -12.58 -26.44
N CYS A 31 12.52 -12.06 -25.76
CA CYS A 31 12.41 -10.63 -25.44
C CYS A 31 12.82 -10.27 -24.01
N GLY A 32 12.99 -11.27 -23.12
CA GLY A 32 13.13 -11.06 -21.69
C GLY A 32 11.78 -10.73 -21.01
N PRO A 33 11.81 -10.04 -19.87
CA PRO A 33 10.61 -9.59 -19.17
C PRO A 33 9.94 -8.44 -19.92
N VAL A 34 8.66 -8.60 -20.24
CA VAL A 34 7.86 -7.64 -21.01
C VAL A 34 6.58 -7.30 -20.22
N PRO A 35 6.19 -6.02 -20.12
CA PRO A 35 4.89 -5.66 -19.57
C PRO A 35 3.74 -6.27 -20.37
N VAL A 36 2.68 -6.67 -19.67
CA VAL A 36 1.43 -7.07 -20.33
C VAL A 36 0.85 -5.89 -21.14
N SER A 37 0.20 -6.20 -22.26
CA SER A 37 -0.43 -5.18 -23.12
C SER A 37 -1.79 -4.70 -22.62
N GLN A 38 -2.49 -5.52 -21.83
CA GLN A 38 -3.84 -5.24 -21.34
C GLN A 38 -3.90 -5.41 -19.83
N LEU A 39 -4.54 -4.44 -19.17
CA LEU A 39 -4.84 -4.42 -17.74
C LEU A 39 -6.37 -4.38 -17.55
N PRO A 40 -6.91 -4.90 -16.43
CA PRO A 40 -6.20 -5.61 -15.36
C PRO A 40 -5.82 -7.05 -15.73
N VAL A 41 -4.78 -7.59 -15.08
CA VAL A 41 -4.53 -9.04 -15.06
C VAL A 41 -5.31 -9.60 -13.88
N GLU A 42 -6.42 -10.29 -14.16
CA GLU A 42 -7.26 -10.88 -13.12
C GLU A 42 -6.66 -12.16 -12.56
N LEU A 43 -6.84 -12.39 -11.27
CA LEU A 43 -6.44 -13.64 -10.63
C LEU A 43 -7.30 -14.80 -11.14
N PRO A 44 -6.70 -15.94 -11.49
CA PRO A 44 -7.46 -17.12 -11.88
C PRO A 44 -8.09 -17.75 -10.64
N LYS A 45 -9.17 -18.50 -10.82
CA LYS A 45 -9.64 -19.40 -9.77
C LYS A 45 -8.61 -20.51 -9.58
N LEU A 46 -8.06 -20.64 -8.37
CA LEU A 46 -7.12 -21.73 -8.08
C LEU A 46 -7.79 -23.09 -8.13
N THR A 47 -7.13 -23.99 -8.83
CA THR A 47 -7.33 -25.44 -8.82
C THR A 47 -6.19 -26.14 -8.08
N GLY A 48 -4.98 -25.56 -8.08
CA GLY A 48 -3.78 -26.05 -7.42
C GLY A 48 -3.45 -25.36 -6.09
N ARG A 49 -2.16 -25.38 -5.72
CA ARG A 49 -1.66 -24.77 -4.46
C ARG A 49 -1.22 -23.33 -4.67
N CYS A 50 -0.79 -22.98 -5.88
CA CYS A 50 -0.25 -21.67 -6.21
C CYS A 50 -0.56 -21.27 -7.64
N LEU A 51 -0.34 -20.00 -7.97
CA LEU A 51 -0.57 -19.46 -9.32
C LEU A 51 0.26 -20.18 -10.40
N ALA A 52 1.43 -20.72 -10.03
CA ALA A 52 2.29 -21.44 -10.98
C ALA A 52 1.68 -22.77 -11.46
N ASP A 53 0.70 -23.33 -10.72
CA ASP A 53 0.00 -24.56 -11.09
C ASP A 53 -1.09 -24.32 -12.14
N GLU A 54 -1.53 -23.06 -12.32
CA GLU A 54 -2.63 -22.70 -13.22
C GLU A 54 -2.13 -22.50 -14.67
N SER A 55 -1.84 -23.60 -15.37
CA SER A 55 -1.20 -23.59 -16.69
C SER A 55 -1.88 -22.67 -17.71
N ASP A 56 -3.21 -22.63 -17.72
CA ASP A 56 -3.98 -21.85 -18.69
C ASP A 56 -3.86 -20.34 -18.43
N TRP A 57 -3.64 -19.95 -17.18
CA TRP A 57 -3.40 -18.56 -16.81
C TRP A 57 -1.93 -18.16 -16.97
N VAL A 58 -1.00 -19.05 -16.57
CA VAL A 58 0.45 -18.81 -16.65
C VAL A 58 0.92 -18.71 -18.09
N ASN A 59 0.45 -19.57 -18.99
CA ASN A 59 0.91 -19.57 -20.37
C ASN A 59 0.18 -18.49 -21.18
N THR A 60 0.94 -17.59 -21.80
CA THR A 60 0.37 -16.47 -22.57
C THR A 60 1.31 -16.08 -23.72
N PRO A 61 0.82 -15.54 -24.85
CA PRO A 61 1.71 -15.02 -25.88
C PRO A 61 2.47 -13.78 -25.38
N CYS A 62 3.72 -13.64 -25.83
CA CYS A 62 4.52 -12.45 -25.59
C CYS A 62 3.85 -11.23 -26.25
N PRO A 63 3.56 -10.14 -25.52
CA PRO A 63 2.90 -8.97 -26.10
C PRO A 63 3.79 -8.20 -27.08
N LYS A 64 5.12 -8.45 -27.09
CA LYS A 64 6.07 -7.80 -28.00
C LYS A 64 6.29 -8.56 -29.31
N CYS A 65 6.39 -9.89 -29.27
CA CYS A 65 6.75 -10.70 -30.45
C CYS A 65 5.76 -11.85 -30.76
N GLY A 66 4.75 -12.09 -29.93
CA GLY A 66 3.76 -13.14 -30.12
C GLY A 66 4.22 -14.57 -29.79
N SER A 67 5.50 -14.78 -29.47
CA SER A 67 6.02 -16.11 -29.11
C SER A 67 5.39 -16.64 -27.82
N LYS A 68 5.56 -17.94 -27.54
CA LYS A 68 5.21 -18.50 -26.23
C LYS A 68 5.96 -17.76 -25.12
N ALA A 69 5.25 -17.46 -24.04
CA ALA A 69 5.78 -16.80 -22.87
C ALA A 69 5.00 -17.22 -21.61
N ARG A 70 5.51 -16.85 -20.44
CA ARG A 70 4.88 -17.20 -19.15
C ARG A 70 4.67 -15.95 -18.31
N ARG A 71 3.48 -15.79 -17.72
CA ARG A 71 3.21 -14.69 -16.78
C ARG A 71 4.09 -14.81 -15.54
N GLU A 72 4.39 -13.67 -14.93
CA GLU A 72 4.89 -13.64 -13.56
C GLU A 72 3.84 -14.27 -12.62
N THR A 73 4.29 -15.23 -11.82
CA THR A 73 3.42 -16.00 -10.90
C THR A 73 3.40 -15.41 -9.50
N ASP A 74 4.36 -14.53 -9.19
CA ASP A 74 4.35 -13.79 -7.94
C ASP A 74 3.31 -12.65 -7.95
N THR A 75 2.83 -12.34 -6.75
CA THR A 75 1.95 -11.18 -6.53
C THR A 75 2.70 -10.07 -5.79
N MET A 76 2.19 -8.84 -5.91
CA MET A 76 2.74 -7.70 -5.19
C MET A 76 2.42 -7.78 -3.69
N ASP A 77 3.37 -7.31 -2.88
CA ASP A 77 3.22 -7.15 -1.43
C ASP A 77 2.10 -6.13 -1.08
N THR A 78 1.43 -6.32 0.05
CA THR A 78 0.28 -5.49 0.47
C THR A 78 0.68 -4.03 0.75
N PHE A 79 1.96 -3.79 1.06
CA PHE A 79 2.49 -2.44 1.21
C PHE A 79 2.55 -1.69 -0.12
N VAL A 80 2.53 -2.38 -1.27
CA VAL A 80 2.38 -1.73 -2.58
C VAL A 80 1.01 -1.05 -2.63
N ASP A 81 -0.08 -1.75 -2.33
CA ASP A 81 -1.43 -1.18 -2.40
C ASP A 81 -1.63 -0.05 -1.37
N SER A 82 -1.18 -0.28 -0.12
CA SER A 82 -1.36 0.69 0.97
C SER A 82 -0.41 1.89 0.95
N SER A 83 0.57 1.91 0.05
CA SER A 83 1.47 3.06 -0.14
C SER A 83 0.85 4.23 -0.90
N TRP A 84 -0.24 4.01 -1.63
CA TRP A 84 -0.86 5.03 -2.49
C TRP A 84 -2.40 5.09 -2.40
N TYR A 85 -3.04 4.21 -1.62
CA TYR A 85 -4.49 4.14 -1.47
C TYR A 85 -5.18 5.50 -1.13
N TYR A 86 -4.51 6.36 -0.36
CA TYR A 86 -5.04 7.69 -0.01
C TYR A 86 -5.23 8.60 -1.23
N LEU A 87 -4.41 8.43 -2.28
CA LEU A 87 -4.59 9.13 -3.55
C LEU A 87 -5.81 8.60 -4.31
N ARG A 88 -6.11 7.30 -4.21
CA ARG A 88 -7.29 6.70 -4.86
C ARG A 88 -8.60 7.24 -4.30
N TYR A 89 -8.65 7.53 -3.00
CA TYR A 89 -9.87 8.05 -2.36
C TYR A 89 -10.31 9.42 -2.89
N LEU A 90 -9.40 10.19 -3.51
CA LEU A 90 -9.75 11.47 -4.13
C LEU A 90 -10.78 11.29 -5.26
N ASN A 91 -10.76 10.16 -5.96
CA ASN A 91 -11.76 9.79 -6.96
C ASN A 91 -11.76 8.28 -7.24
N VAL A 92 -12.60 7.54 -6.53
CA VAL A 92 -12.65 6.07 -6.65
C VAL A 92 -13.19 5.57 -7.99
N LYS A 93 -13.90 6.42 -8.74
CA LYS A 93 -14.52 6.08 -10.04
C LYS A 93 -13.65 6.44 -11.25
N LYS A 94 -12.52 7.12 -11.05
CA LYS A 94 -11.65 7.56 -12.14
C LYS A 94 -10.91 6.37 -12.76
N ASP A 95 -10.88 6.31 -14.09
CA ASP A 95 -10.01 5.39 -14.82
C ASP A 95 -8.53 5.72 -14.61
N GLY A 96 -7.70 4.68 -14.52
CA GLY A 96 -6.27 4.79 -14.20
C GLY A 96 -5.98 4.69 -12.71
N MET A 97 -4.76 5.06 -12.30
CA MET A 97 -4.29 4.86 -10.92
C MET A 97 -5.04 5.77 -9.93
N PHE A 98 -5.01 7.09 -10.12
CA PHE A 98 -5.77 8.06 -9.32
C PHE A 98 -6.01 9.36 -10.10
N ASP A 99 -6.85 10.26 -9.55
CA ASP A 99 -7.15 11.57 -10.14
C ASP A 99 -6.03 12.58 -9.83
N VAL A 100 -5.17 12.80 -10.83
CA VAL A 100 -3.99 13.66 -10.73
C VAL A 100 -4.36 15.12 -10.40
N GLU A 101 -5.43 15.64 -11.00
CA GLU A 101 -5.82 17.04 -10.78
C GLU A 101 -6.33 17.25 -9.36
N ARG A 102 -7.12 16.32 -8.83
CA ARG A 102 -7.51 16.35 -7.41
C ARG A 102 -6.33 16.13 -6.48
N ALA A 103 -5.38 15.27 -6.84
CA ALA A 103 -4.18 15.06 -6.04
C ALA A 103 -3.32 16.34 -5.94
N ARG A 104 -3.28 17.17 -6.98
CA ARG A 104 -2.56 18.46 -6.93
C ARG A 104 -3.20 19.47 -5.99
N THR A 105 -4.52 19.43 -5.82
CA THR A 105 -5.26 20.42 -5.01
C THR A 105 -5.56 19.97 -3.59
N MET A 106 -5.76 18.66 -3.37
CA MET A 106 -6.19 18.09 -2.08
C MET A 106 -5.06 17.46 -1.27
N MET A 107 -3.86 17.35 -1.83
CA MET A 107 -2.69 16.86 -1.11
C MET A 107 -1.81 18.05 -0.70
N PRO A 108 -0.98 17.94 0.34
CA PRO A 108 -0.77 16.78 1.21
C PRO A 108 -1.97 16.47 2.11
N VAL A 109 -2.04 15.27 2.70
CA VAL A 109 -3.02 14.98 3.76
C VAL A 109 -2.66 15.82 4.99
N ASP A 110 -3.62 16.62 5.45
CA ASP A 110 -3.45 17.54 6.59
C ASP A 110 -3.30 16.81 7.94
N LEU A 111 -4.00 15.70 8.12
CA LEU A 111 -3.93 14.90 9.35
C LEU A 111 -4.05 13.41 9.01
N TYR A 112 -2.97 12.67 9.26
CA TYR A 112 -3.00 11.21 9.21
C TYR A 112 -2.88 10.63 10.63
N VAL A 113 -3.93 9.94 11.08
CA VAL A 113 -3.97 9.25 12.38
C VAL A 113 -3.70 7.77 12.16
N GLY A 114 -2.67 7.23 12.83
CA GLY A 114 -2.29 5.82 12.75
C GLY A 114 -1.48 5.36 13.96
N GLY A 115 -1.41 4.03 14.13
CA GLY A 115 -0.60 3.42 15.17
C GLY A 115 0.90 3.46 14.87
N LYS A 116 1.72 3.49 15.92
CA LYS A 116 3.18 3.61 15.83
C LYS A 116 3.85 2.44 15.10
N GLU A 117 3.22 1.27 15.10
CA GLU A 117 3.68 0.06 14.42
C GLU A 117 3.85 0.25 12.91
N HIS A 118 3.14 1.21 12.31
CA HIS A 118 3.20 1.49 10.88
C HIS A 118 4.32 2.46 10.48
N GLY A 119 4.94 3.14 11.45
CA GLY A 119 5.87 4.26 11.21
C GLY A 119 7.16 3.91 10.46
N LEU A 120 7.59 2.64 10.51
CA LEU A 120 8.81 2.19 9.80
C LEU A 120 8.56 1.55 8.44
N PHE A 121 7.37 0.99 8.21
CA PHE A 121 7.09 0.22 7.00
C PHE A 121 6.21 1.01 6.05
N LYS A 122 4.95 1.24 6.45
CA LYS A 122 3.95 1.88 5.60
C LYS A 122 4.37 3.30 5.22
N ASP A 123 4.80 4.09 6.20
CA ASP A 123 5.12 5.50 5.97
C ASP A 123 6.39 5.65 5.11
N CYS A 124 7.36 4.77 5.29
CA CYS A 124 8.54 4.69 4.42
C CYS A 124 8.17 4.34 2.97
N PHE A 125 7.32 3.33 2.74
CA PHE A 125 6.89 2.97 1.40
C PHE A 125 6.00 4.02 0.74
N ALA A 126 5.09 4.64 1.50
CA ALA A 126 4.28 5.75 1.02
C ALA A 126 5.14 6.97 0.62
N SER A 127 6.18 7.26 1.41
CA SER A 127 7.17 8.29 1.08
C SER A 127 7.98 7.96 -0.18
N ALA A 128 8.45 6.70 -0.30
CA ALA A 128 9.17 6.25 -1.48
C ALA A 128 8.33 6.35 -2.77
N ASN A 129 7.10 5.84 -2.74
CA ASN A 129 6.21 5.90 -3.90
C ASN A 129 5.83 7.33 -4.28
N ARG A 130 5.65 8.22 -3.30
CA ARG A 130 5.47 9.66 -3.60
C ARG A 130 6.66 10.25 -4.35
N HIS A 131 7.91 9.97 -3.94
CA HIS A 131 9.07 10.49 -4.65
C HIS A 131 9.12 10.02 -6.11
N VAL A 132 8.72 8.77 -6.37
CA VAL A 132 8.56 8.26 -7.74
C VAL A 132 7.50 9.07 -8.51
N LEU A 133 6.33 9.28 -7.90
CA LEU A 133 5.24 10.07 -8.52
C LEU A 133 5.65 11.53 -8.80
N GLN A 134 6.43 12.14 -7.91
CA GLN A 134 6.99 13.48 -8.11
C GLN A 134 7.97 13.52 -9.29
N ARG A 135 8.84 12.51 -9.42
CA ARG A 135 9.79 12.41 -10.53
C ARG A 135 9.11 12.32 -11.89
N HIS A 136 7.94 11.69 -11.94
CA HIS A 136 7.12 11.59 -13.16
C HIS A 136 6.15 12.77 -13.34
N SER A 137 6.25 13.84 -12.53
CA SER A 137 5.37 15.02 -12.58
C SER A 137 3.88 14.72 -12.34
N ILE A 138 3.59 13.59 -11.69
CA ILE A 138 2.23 13.09 -11.41
C ILE A 138 1.68 13.71 -10.11
N CYS A 139 2.55 14.12 -9.18
CA CYS A 139 2.17 14.77 -7.92
C CYS A 139 3.24 15.79 -7.51
N THR A 140 2.86 16.97 -7.02
CA THR A 140 3.79 18.08 -6.71
C THR A 140 3.94 18.35 -5.21
N THR A 141 3.16 17.71 -4.34
CA THR A 141 3.00 18.13 -2.95
C THR A 141 3.99 17.49 -1.98
N ARG A 142 4.64 18.35 -1.19
CA ARG A 142 5.61 18.04 -0.14
C ARG A 142 4.89 17.80 1.19
N GLY A 143 4.63 16.55 1.55
CA GLY A 143 4.31 16.19 2.94
C GLY A 143 3.18 15.18 3.15
N LEU A 144 3.25 14.47 4.26
CA LEU A 144 2.13 13.83 4.94
C LEU A 144 2.31 14.27 6.40
N LEU A 145 1.41 15.06 6.97
CA LEU A 145 1.49 15.34 8.41
C LEU A 145 0.94 14.10 9.13
N VAL A 146 1.86 13.25 9.58
CA VAL A 146 1.54 12.05 10.34
C VAL A 146 1.54 12.39 11.82
N ILE A 147 0.37 12.25 12.45
CA ILE A 147 0.23 12.33 13.91
C ILE A 147 -0.01 10.91 14.42
N PHE A 148 0.97 10.36 15.13
CA PHE A 148 0.80 9.10 15.83
C PHE A 148 -0.10 9.33 17.04
N CYS A 149 -1.29 8.76 17.02
CA CYS A 149 -2.24 8.89 18.11
C CYS A 149 -2.96 7.57 18.37
N THR A 150 -2.27 6.61 18.97
CA THR A 150 -2.92 5.59 19.81
C THR A 150 -1.92 5.08 20.85
N ARG A 151 -2.28 5.25 22.13
CA ARG A 151 -1.77 4.38 23.19
C ARG A 151 -2.63 3.11 23.14
N TRP A 152 -1.96 1.96 23.11
CA TRP A 152 -2.54 0.63 22.94
C TRP A 152 -3.83 0.42 23.73
N ALA A 153 -4.95 0.17 23.05
CA ALA A 153 -6.04 -0.61 23.62
C ALA A 153 -5.65 -2.08 23.47
N CYS A 154 -5.19 -2.69 24.57
CA CYS A 154 -4.93 -4.13 24.80
C CYS A 154 -4.59 -5.03 23.58
N PHE A 155 -3.40 -5.65 23.59
CA PHE A 155 -2.98 -6.68 22.63
C PHE A 155 -4.00 -7.84 22.56
N LEU A 156 -4.89 -7.83 21.56
CA LEU A 156 -5.79 -8.93 21.28
C LEU A 156 -5.09 -9.96 20.38
N ARG A 157 -4.61 -11.04 20.99
CA ARG A 157 -4.10 -12.23 20.28
C ARG A 157 -5.22 -13.26 20.18
N LYS A 158 -5.49 -13.75 18.97
CA LYS A 158 -6.52 -14.77 18.67
C LYS A 158 -6.32 -16.13 19.36
N SER A 159 -5.28 -16.30 20.18
CA SER A 159 -4.98 -17.54 20.92
C SER A 159 -5.64 -17.61 22.30
N LEU A 160 -6.34 -16.55 22.74
CA LEU A 160 -7.09 -16.56 23.99
C LEU A 160 -8.55 -16.93 23.69
N SER A 161 -9.10 -17.87 24.45
CA SER A 161 -10.42 -18.46 24.24
C SER A 161 -11.54 -17.41 24.22
N SER A 162 -12.64 -17.78 23.56
CA SER A 162 -13.83 -16.99 23.25
C SER A 162 -14.65 -16.48 24.45
N ASP A 163 -14.16 -16.59 25.68
CA ASP A 163 -14.95 -16.29 26.90
C ASP A 163 -14.63 -14.93 27.53
N TYR A 164 -13.66 -14.18 26.99
CA TYR A 164 -13.25 -12.86 27.51
C TYR A 164 -13.87 -11.65 26.77
N TRP A 165 -14.90 -11.87 25.95
CA TRP A 165 -15.40 -10.85 25.01
C TRP A 165 -16.40 -9.84 25.60
N TYR A 166 -16.90 -10.04 26.81
CA TYR A 166 -17.91 -9.16 27.39
C TYR A 166 -17.66 -8.94 28.89
N LYS A 167 -16.89 -7.90 29.23
CA LYS A 167 -17.07 -7.14 30.48
C LYS A 167 -16.38 -5.78 30.40
N GLU A 168 -17.22 -4.75 30.43
CA GLU A 168 -16.98 -3.36 30.83
C GLU A 168 -16.07 -2.47 29.95
N TRP A 169 -16.73 -1.66 29.12
CA TRP A 169 -16.16 -0.47 28.48
C TRP A 169 -16.83 0.77 29.09
N SER A 170 -16.08 1.59 29.83
CA SER A 170 -16.46 2.97 30.15
C SER A 170 -15.37 3.91 29.63
N TRP A 171 -15.73 4.77 28.68
CA TRP A 171 -14.87 5.84 28.18
C TRP A 171 -14.88 7.00 29.19
N GLY A 172 -13.73 7.32 29.77
CA GLY A 172 -13.58 8.35 30.80
C GLY A 172 -12.47 9.39 30.53
N GLY A 173 -12.05 9.58 29.29
CA GLY A 173 -11.05 10.60 28.91
C GLY A 173 -11.68 11.78 28.18
N ALA A 174 -11.37 13.02 28.60
CA ALA A 174 -11.74 14.22 27.88
C ALA A 174 -10.64 14.60 26.87
N PHE A 175 -11.02 14.88 25.62
CA PHE A 175 -10.11 15.32 24.57
C PHE A 175 -10.10 16.86 24.49
N GLY A 176 -8.90 17.45 24.49
CA GLY A 176 -8.71 18.88 24.27
C GLY A 176 -7.81 19.15 23.07
N LEU A 177 -8.19 20.13 22.25
CA LEU A 177 -7.32 20.70 21.23
C LEU A 177 -6.47 21.80 21.89
N LYS A 178 -5.14 21.68 21.80
CA LYS A 178 -4.24 22.75 22.21
C LYS A 178 -3.50 23.29 20.99
N GLU A 179 -3.63 24.59 20.77
CA GLU A 179 -2.88 25.32 19.76
C GLU A 179 -1.43 25.51 20.25
N VAL A 180 -0.47 25.09 19.44
CA VAL A 180 0.97 25.29 19.69
C VAL A 180 1.59 25.86 18.42
N GLY A 181 1.69 27.19 18.36
CA GLY A 181 2.03 27.90 17.12
C GLY A 181 0.96 27.68 16.05
N ASN A 182 1.36 27.48 14.79
CA ASN A 182 0.42 27.25 13.68
C ASN A 182 -0.07 25.78 13.57
N MET A 183 0.02 25.00 14.66
CA MET A 183 -0.35 23.58 14.68
C MET A 183 -1.34 23.30 15.82
N TYR A 184 -2.30 22.42 15.56
CA TYR A 184 -3.19 21.87 16.56
C TYR A 184 -2.65 20.51 17.02
N MET A 185 -2.39 20.40 18.32
CA MET A 185 -2.01 19.14 18.96
C MET A 185 -3.21 18.60 19.73
N VAL A 186 -3.62 17.36 19.41
CA VAL A 186 -4.60 16.63 20.23
C VAL A 186 -3.86 16.11 21.45
N ILE A 187 -4.16 16.68 22.62
CA ILE A 187 -3.56 16.29 23.89
C ILE A 187 -4.62 15.52 24.68
N GLU A 188 -4.33 14.26 24.96
CA GLU A 188 -5.12 13.46 25.91
C GLU A 188 -4.73 13.89 27.32
N TYR A 189 -5.67 14.48 28.06
CA TYR A 189 -5.47 14.75 29.48
C TYR A 189 -5.86 13.49 30.25
N LYS A 190 -4.92 12.96 31.04
CA LYS A 190 -5.26 12.06 32.13
C LYS A 190 -5.91 12.91 33.22
N LEU A 191 -7.19 12.70 33.51
CA LEU A 191 -7.76 13.10 34.79
C LEU A 191 -7.22 12.17 35.89
#